data_AF-B7G105-F1
#
_entry.id   AF-B7G105-F1
#
_cell.length_a   1.000
_cell.length_b   1.000
_cell.length_c   1.000
_cell.angle_alpha   90.00
_cell.angle_beta   90.00
_cell.angle_gamma   90.00
#
_symmetry.space_group_name_H-M   'P 1'
#
loop_
_entity.id
_entity.type
_entity.pdbx_description
1 polymer ?
#
loop_
_entity_poly.entity_id
_entity_poly.type
_entity_poly.pdbx_seq_one_letter_code
_entity_poly.pdbx_strand_id
1 'polypeptide(L)'
;MKFVLPLLVTHLLVSAVAGFVPIRRCAGSPQPRTKPLLSSSGGVYTRVRLGSAALALSSNDSFDISKPVFDLYAWRSVRGDALAKYNSLNQSEPLRINLSALFALTCFASPTLAEEINAEALSLPQTALTVVLGLACSAAFVRENQRRAKQLTRLEKELAALSLTIRLPTSILADAAFAKPVSIQQLQRKSASRVIAVTGTAAELAPTLQELRVLGRRLTQANTYVVVIPTDGSTRADWGLPNERFTWLAEPAVVLQWKTYFATLSEGSDFKWFGLSSSGRSFGSGQGSRPVSWIQMLGQHLRPTDILDENDVSKEDVDNVLSQMDLFYDALVQGNLEQMRSVCAEEQCKEVTGVIQAGGRLDDWKSCLQEGNRPAGMRVSGADVTIISKELAFSTVIEFPSAIEGATLLAMQKWIRQAGEWRLARHQTIPWAENAAAGTLICDCRGCVSLTRSADRRTFGGLIG
;
A
#
# COMPACT_ATOMS: atom_id res chain seq x y z
N MET A 1 28.42 -55.24 -11.72
CA MET A 1 28.23 -53.80 -11.46
C MET A 1 27.69 -53.03 -12.70
N LYS A 2 26.73 -53.59 -13.46
CA LYS A 2 26.20 -52.97 -14.71
C LYS A 2 24.73 -52.52 -14.65
N PHE A 3 24.09 -52.53 -13.48
CA PHE A 3 22.65 -52.23 -13.34
C PHE A 3 22.30 -51.08 -12.37
N VAL A 4 23.29 -50.41 -11.77
CA VAL A 4 23.01 -49.41 -10.72
C VAL A 4 22.93 -47.97 -11.27
N LEU A 5 23.62 -47.67 -12.39
CA LEU A 5 23.66 -46.32 -12.97
C LEU A 5 22.38 -45.89 -13.71
N PRO A 6 21.73 -46.73 -14.56
CA PRO A 6 20.51 -46.30 -15.26
C PRO A 6 19.30 -46.17 -14.34
N LEU A 7 19.27 -46.90 -13.21
CA LEU A 7 18.27 -46.75 -12.15
C LEU A 7 18.46 -45.46 -11.35
N LEU A 8 19.68 -44.98 -11.18
CA LEU A 8 19.95 -43.70 -10.51
C LEU A 8 19.49 -42.52 -11.36
N VAL A 9 19.71 -42.57 -12.69
CA VAL A 9 19.29 -41.51 -13.62
C VAL A 9 17.76 -41.46 -13.77
N THR A 10 17.09 -42.61 -13.80
CA THR A 10 15.62 -42.66 -13.80
C THR A 10 15.01 -42.26 -12.46
N HIS A 11 15.61 -42.61 -11.32
CA HIS A 11 15.14 -42.13 -10.02
C HIS A 11 15.38 -40.63 -9.79
N LEU A 12 16.47 -40.06 -10.29
CA LEU A 12 16.72 -38.61 -10.27
C LEU A 12 15.74 -37.84 -11.16
N LEU A 13 15.41 -38.37 -12.35
CA LEU A 13 14.44 -37.76 -13.27
C LEU A 13 13.00 -37.85 -12.75
N VAL A 14 12.59 -38.97 -12.17
CA VAL A 14 11.24 -39.11 -11.56
C VAL A 14 11.09 -38.26 -10.30
N SER A 15 12.16 -38.09 -9.51
CA SER A 15 12.16 -37.19 -8.35
C SER A 15 12.15 -35.71 -8.75
N ALA A 16 12.76 -35.34 -9.88
CA ALA A 16 12.73 -33.98 -10.41
C ALA A 16 11.35 -33.57 -10.95
N VAL A 17 10.58 -34.50 -11.51
CA VAL A 17 9.20 -34.26 -11.96
C VAL A 17 8.21 -34.19 -10.79
N ALA A 18 8.42 -34.97 -9.72
CA ALA A 18 7.60 -34.90 -8.50
C ALA A 18 7.88 -33.63 -7.65
N GLY A 19 9.04 -32.98 -7.83
CA GLY A 19 9.41 -31.74 -7.14
C GLY A 19 8.74 -30.46 -7.66
N PHE A 20 7.97 -30.53 -8.75
CA PHE A 20 7.24 -29.40 -9.33
C PHE A 20 5.83 -29.18 -8.73
N VAL A 21 5.62 -29.60 -7.49
CA VAL A 21 4.47 -29.13 -6.70
C VAL A 21 4.80 -27.71 -6.20
N PRO A 22 3.93 -26.71 -6.43
CA PRO A 22 4.16 -25.39 -5.87
C PRO A 22 4.21 -25.49 -4.34
N ILE A 23 5.38 -25.25 -3.76
CA ILE A 23 5.54 -25.07 -2.31
C ILE A 23 4.65 -23.89 -1.91
N ARG A 24 3.47 -24.20 -1.36
CA ARG A 24 2.61 -23.23 -0.69
C ARG A 24 3.44 -22.59 0.42
N ARG A 25 3.49 -21.26 0.43
CA ARG A 25 4.00 -20.49 1.57
C ARG A 25 3.32 -21.01 2.84
N CYS A 26 4.07 -21.63 3.74
CA CYS A 26 3.65 -21.74 5.13
C CYS A 26 3.54 -20.30 5.66
N ALA A 27 2.32 -19.85 5.89
CA ALA A 27 2.08 -18.67 6.71
C ALA A 27 2.67 -18.99 8.10
N GLY A 28 3.67 -18.20 8.51
CA GLY A 28 4.19 -18.28 9.87
C GLY A 28 3.04 -18.06 10.84
N SER A 29 2.78 -19.05 11.68
CA SER A 29 1.92 -18.91 12.85
C SER A 29 2.43 -17.75 13.72
N PRO A 30 1.54 -16.88 14.23
CA PRO A 30 1.95 -15.84 15.17
C PRO A 30 2.48 -16.49 16.44
N GLN A 31 3.75 -16.25 16.77
CA GLN A 31 4.26 -16.58 18.10
C GLN A 31 3.62 -15.66 19.14
N PRO A 32 3.17 -16.18 20.30
CA PRO A 32 2.69 -15.36 21.39
C PRO A 32 3.85 -14.54 21.97
N ARG A 33 3.70 -13.22 21.99
CA ARG A 33 4.57 -12.30 22.74
C ARG A 33 4.36 -12.55 24.24
N THR A 34 5.25 -13.30 24.86
CA THR A 34 5.41 -13.31 26.32
C THR A 34 6.04 -11.99 26.77
N LYS A 35 5.32 -11.22 27.59
CA LYS A 35 5.82 -10.03 28.30
C LYS A 35 6.94 -10.45 29.27
N PRO A 36 8.09 -9.75 29.34
CA PRO A 36 9.03 -9.98 30.42
C PRO A 36 8.52 -9.33 31.70
N LEU A 37 8.36 -10.16 32.73
CA LEU A 37 8.15 -9.73 34.11
C LEU A 37 9.45 -9.11 34.64
N LEU A 38 9.31 -7.89 35.17
CA LEU A 38 10.29 -7.23 36.03
C LEU A 38 10.53 -8.08 37.28
N SER A 39 11.79 -8.42 37.53
CA SER A 39 12.25 -8.95 38.81
C SER A 39 13.58 -8.29 39.13
N SER A 40 13.57 -7.48 40.18
CA SER A 40 14.74 -6.88 40.80
C SER A 40 15.48 -7.91 41.65
N SER A 41 16.80 -7.98 41.49
CA SER A 41 17.71 -8.37 42.57
C SER A 41 19.14 -8.03 42.18
N GLY A 42 19.79 -7.23 43.02
CA GLY A 42 21.16 -6.77 42.86
C GLY A 42 22.18 -7.90 42.90
N GLY A 43 23.24 -7.73 42.11
CA GLY A 43 24.44 -8.54 42.14
C GLY A 43 25.61 -7.68 41.67
N VAL A 44 26.43 -7.23 42.62
CA VAL A 44 27.70 -6.54 42.38
C VAL A 44 28.66 -7.57 41.79
N TYR A 45 29.02 -7.41 40.50
CA TYR A 45 30.13 -8.14 39.89
C TYR A 45 31.22 -7.17 39.45
N THR A 46 32.38 -7.34 40.07
CA THR A 46 33.64 -6.64 39.84
C THR A 46 34.14 -6.90 38.42
N ARG A 47 34.26 -5.83 37.62
CA ARG A 47 34.73 -5.88 36.23
C ARG A 47 36.25 -5.88 36.18
N VAL A 48 36.86 -7.03 35.94
CA VAL A 48 38.28 -7.15 35.59
C VAL A 48 38.47 -6.58 34.19
N ARG A 49 39.22 -5.47 34.07
CA ARG A 49 39.68 -4.90 32.79
C ARG A 49 40.82 -5.77 32.24
N LEU A 50 40.53 -6.62 31.27
CA LEU A 50 41.54 -7.13 30.34
C LEU A 50 41.57 -6.20 29.13
N GLY A 51 42.68 -5.47 29.01
CA GLY A 51 42.97 -4.62 27.87
C GLY A 51 43.26 -5.47 26.63
N SER A 52 42.24 -5.66 25.79
CA SER A 52 42.45 -6.07 24.42
C SER A 52 42.80 -4.82 23.61
N ALA A 53 44.03 -4.77 23.11
CA ALA A 53 44.43 -3.85 22.07
C ALA A 53 43.55 -4.09 20.83
N ALA A 54 42.45 -3.34 20.75
CA ALA A 54 41.67 -3.25 19.53
C ALA A 54 42.56 -2.59 18.48
N LEU A 55 42.97 -3.37 17.48
CA LEU A 55 43.42 -2.86 16.19
C LEU A 55 42.40 -1.80 15.75
N ALA A 56 42.80 -0.53 15.83
CA ALA A 56 42.06 0.59 15.31
C ALA A 56 42.03 0.47 13.78
N LEU A 57 41.09 -0.32 13.27
CA LEU A 57 40.64 -0.22 11.89
C LEU A 57 40.14 1.21 11.71
N SER A 58 40.94 1.99 10.99
CA SER A 58 40.61 3.32 10.50
C SER A 58 39.20 3.32 9.93
N SER A 59 38.25 3.85 10.70
CA SER A 59 36.82 3.90 10.40
C SER A 59 36.47 5.07 9.47
N ASN A 60 37.35 5.39 8.52
CA ASN A 60 37.21 6.55 7.64
C ASN A 60 36.89 6.22 6.18
N ASP A 61 36.94 4.95 5.78
CA ASP A 61 36.32 4.48 4.54
C ASP A 61 35.01 3.78 4.88
N SER A 62 33.94 4.56 5.07
CA SER A 62 32.59 4.00 5.07
C SER A 62 32.38 3.32 3.71
N PHE A 63 32.36 1.99 3.68
CA PHE A 63 32.02 1.21 2.49
C PHE A 63 30.68 1.73 1.96
N ASP A 64 30.73 2.41 0.80
CA ASP A 64 29.53 2.89 0.16
C ASP A 64 28.79 1.71 -0.49
N ILE A 65 27.85 1.16 0.28
CA ILE A 65 27.01 0.02 -0.13
C ILE A 65 26.07 0.43 -1.29
N SER A 66 25.89 1.72 -1.58
CA SER A 66 25.02 2.17 -2.67
C SER A 66 25.66 2.05 -4.06
N LYS A 67 26.96 1.78 -4.16
CA LYS A 67 27.65 1.63 -5.45
C LYS A 67 27.03 0.50 -6.27
N PRO A 68 26.92 0.66 -7.60
CA PRO A 68 26.40 -0.38 -8.47
C PRO A 68 27.35 -1.58 -8.50
N VAL A 69 26.79 -2.78 -8.35
CA VAL A 69 27.47 -4.08 -8.43
C VAL A 69 26.80 -4.89 -9.53
N PHE A 70 27.59 -5.62 -10.32
CA PHE A 70 27.06 -6.49 -11.36
C PHE A 70 26.41 -7.75 -10.75
N ASP A 71 25.13 -7.96 -11.00
CA ASP A 71 24.41 -9.16 -10.57
C ASP A 71 24.38 -10.18 -11.72
N LEU A 72 25.09 -11.30 -11.54
CA LEU A 72 25.20 -12.37 -12.55
C LEU A 72 23.84 -12.96 -12.93
N TYR A 73 22.91 -13.03 -11.96
CA TYR A 73 21.61 -13.68 -12.16
C TYR A 73 20.58 -12.78 -12.88
N ALA A 74 20.65 -11.47 -12.68
CA ALA A 74 19.84 -10.49 -13.41
C ALA A 74 20.53 -9.97 -14.69
N TRP A 75 21.81 -10.30 -14.89
CA TRP A 75 22.65 -9.85 -16.00
C TRP A 75 22.69 -8.33 -16.18
N ARG A 76 22.78 -7.60 -15.06
CA ARG A 76 22.84 -6.13 -15.07
C ARG A 76 23.55 -5.61 -13.82
N SER A 77 23.97 -4.35 -13.89
CA SER A 77 24.39 -3.61 -12.70
C SER A 77 23.18 -3.23 -11.85
N VAL A 78 23.32 -3.42 -10.54
CA VAL A 78 22.28 -3.20 -9.53
C VAL A 78 22.89 -2.44 -8.36
N ARG A 79 22.15 -1.52 -7.75
CA ARG A 79 22.57 -0.85 -6.51
C ARG A 79 22.93 -1.88 -5.42
N GLY A 80 24.10 -1.77 -4.79
CA GLY A 80 24.63 -2.78 -3.87
C GLY A 80 23.75 -3.03 -2.63
N ASP A 81 23.13 -1.99 -2.08
CA ASP A 81 22.19 -2.08 -0.94
C ASP A 81 20.86 -2.73 -1.33
N ALA A 82 20.38 -2.52 -2.56
CA ALA A 82 19.23 -3.22 -3.12
C ALA A 82 19.52 -4.72 -3.22
N LEU A 83 20.70 -5.09 -3.76
CA LEU A 83 21.15 -6.47 -3.90
C LEU A 83 21.32 -7.15 -2.53
N ALA A 84 21.93 -6.46 -1.55
CA ALA A 84 22.10 -6.98 -0.19
C ALA A 84 20.75 -7.23 0.50
N LYS A 85 19.83 -6.26 0.43
CA LYS A 85 18.46 -6.40 0.95
C LYS A 85 17.73 -7.56 0.27
N TYR A 86 17.88 -7.68 -1.04
CA TYR A 86 17.26 -8.75 -1.83
C TYR A 86 17.75 -10.14 -1.43
N ASN A 87 19.07 -10.34 -1.39
CA ASN A 87 19.68 -11.63 -1.07
C ASN A 87 19.34 -12.08 0.37
N SER A 88 19.16 -11.13 1.30
CA SER A 88 18.74 -11.46 2.66
C SER A 88 17.33 -12.06 2.73
N LEU A 89 16.44 -11.70 1.80
CA LEU A 89 15.05 -12.14 1.76
C LEU A 89 14.81 -13.36 0.85
N ASN A 90 15.69 -13.60 -0.13
CA ASN A 90 15.51 -14.63 -1.18
C ASN A 90 16.69 -15.60 -1.27
N GLN A 91 17.13 -16.16 -0.15
CA GLN A 91 18.33 -17.01 -0.07
C GLN A 91 18.28 -18.25 -0.98
N SER A 92 17.10 -18.83 -1.23
CA SER A 92 16.95 -20.03 -2.05
C SER A 92 16.93 -19.77 -3.57
N GLU A 93 16.74 -18.52 -3.99
CA GLU A 93 16.51 -18.21 -5.41
C GLU A 93 17.75 -18.42 -6.30
N PRO A 94 18.98 -18.02 -5.91
CA PRO A 94 20.18 -18.36 -6.68
C PRO A 94 20.31 -19.85 -6.95
N LEU A 95 19.95 -20.70 -5.97
CA LEU A 95 19.92 -22.15 -6.13
C LEU A 95 18.89 -22.59 -7.17
N ARG A 96 17.67 -22.04 -7.15
CA ARG A 96 16.64 -22.37 -8.16
C ARG A 96 17.08 -21.99 -9.56
N ILE A 97 17.71 -20.83 -9.73
CA ILE A 97 18.23 -20.35 -11.00
C ILE A 97 19.33 -21.30 -11.51
N ASN A 98 20.33 -21.59 -10.67
CA ASN A 98 21.44 -22.48 -11.03
C ASN A 98 20.98 -23.90 -11.34
N LEU A 99 20.05 -24.46 -10.55
CA LEU A 99 19.49 -25.79 -10.82
C LEU A 99 18.72 -25.81 -12.13
N SER A 100 17.89 -24.80 -12.42
CA SER A 100 17.14 -24.72 -13.68
C SER A 100 18.08 -24.64 -14.89
N ALA A 101 19.16 -23.87 -14.78
CA ALA A 101 20.19 -23.76 -15.82
C ALA A 101 20.94 -25.10 -16.01
N LEU A 102 21.37 -25.72 -14.90
CA LEU A 102 22.09 -27.00 -14.94
C LEU A 102 21.22 -28.10 -15.53
N PHE A 103 19.94 -28.20 -15.13
CA PHE A 103 19.02 -29.17 -15.69
C PHE A 103 18.77 -28.94 -17.16
N ALA A 104 18.61 -27.68 -17.60
CA ALA A 104 18.46 -27.36 -19.01
C ALA A 104 19.69 -27.81 -19.83
N LEU A 105 20.89 -27.45 -19.38
CA LEU A 105 22.14 -27.85 -20.03
C LEU A 105 22.30 -29.37 -20.07
N THR A 106 22.02 -30.05 -18.95
CA THR A 106 22.09 -31.51 -18.86
C THR A 106 21.11 -32.19 -19.81
N CYS A 107 19.88 -31.69 -19.89
CA CYS A 107 18.85 -32.24 -20.77
C CYS A 107 19.21 -32.05 -22.25
N PHE A 108 19.75 -30.90 -22.64
CA PHE A 108 20.19 -30.66 -24.02
C PHE A 108 21.47 -31.41 -24.39
N ALA A 109 22.39 -31.62 -23.43
CA ALA A 109 23.60 -32.42 -23.64
C ALA A 109 23.36 -33.93 -23.52
N SER A 110 22.20 -34.36 -22.98
CA SER A 110 21.95 -35.78 -22.71
C SER A 110 22.05 -36.69 -23.95
N PRO A 111 21.60 -36.30 -25.16
CA PRO A 111 21.74 -37.15 -26.35
C PRO A 111 23.20 -37.41 -26.73
N THR A 112 24.08 -36.40 -26.64
CA THR A 112 25.50 -36.54 -26.96
C THR A 112 26.26 -37.27 -25.85
N LEU A 113 25.94 -36.99 -24.59
CA LEU A 113 26.55 -37.67 -23.45
C LEU A 113 26.16 -39.14 -23.35
N ALA A 114 24.96 -39.53 -23.77
CA ALA A 114 24.50 -40.91 -23.71
C ALA A 114 25.31 -41.84 -24.63
N GLU A 115 25.65 -41.36 -25.83
CA GLU A 115 26.46 -42.11 -26.79
C GLU A 115 27.87 -42.39 -26.24
N GLU A 116 28.50 -41.38 -25.62
CA GLU A 116 29.83 -41.51 -25.04
C GLU A 116 29.87 -42.36 -23.76
N ILE A 117 28.85 -42.28 -22.91
CA ILE A 117 28.85 -42.95 -21.59
C ILE A 117 28.35 -44.40 -21.70
N ASN A 118 27.30 -44.65 -22.48
CA ASN A 118 26.64 -45.95 -22.53
C ASN A 118 27.00 -46.75 -23.80
N ALA A 119 27.77 -46.18 -24.73
CA ALA A 119 28.03 -46.73 -26.07
C ALA A 119 26.75 -47.00 -26.90
N GLU A 120 25.60 -46.44 -26.47
CA GLU A 120 24.30 -46.56 -27.12
C GLU A 120 23.62 -45.18 -27.15
N ALA A 121 23.13 -44.79 -28.32
CA ALA A 121 22.36 -43.56 -28.49
C ALA A 121 20.97 -43.66 -27.83
N LEU A 122 20.45 -42.54 -27.34
CA LEU A 122 19.08 -42.47 -26.84
C LEU A 122 18.07 -42.80 -27.95
N SER A 123 17.01 -43.55 -27.61
CA SER A 123 15.88 -43.76 -28.50
C SER A 123 15.16 -42.44 -28.82
N LEU A 124 14.46 -42.37 -29.96
CA LEU A 124 13.73 -41.17 -30.38
C LEU A 124 12.78 -40.63 -29.29
N PRO A 125 11.99 -41.45 -28.56
CA PRO A 125 11.15 -40.95 -27.47
C PRO A 125 11.96 -40.37 -26.31
N GLN A 126 13.12 -40.94 -25.98
CA GLN A 126 14.00 -40.42 -24.92
C GLN A 126 14.63 -39.09 -25.32
N THR A 127 15.14 -38.97 -26.55
CA THR A 127 15.66 -37.72 -27.08
C THR A 127 14.58 -36.63 -27.12
N ALA A 128 13.37 -36.97 -27.55
CA ALA A 128 12.25 -36.03 -27.52
C ALA A 128 11.94 -35.57 -26.09
N LEU A 129 11.92 -36.50 -25.12
CA LEU A 129 11.69 -36.19 -23.71
C LEU A 129 12.77 -35.26 -23.14
N THR A 130 14.06 -35.53 -23.39
CA THR A 130 15.15 -34.68 -22.89
C THR A 130 15.10 -33.29 -23.50
N VAL A 131 14.77 -33.15 -24.79
CA VAL A 131 14.57 -31.83 -25.42
C VAL A 131 13.42 -31.07 -24.76
N VAL A 132 12.27 -31.72 -24.55
CA VAL A 132 11.11 -31.09 -23.89
C VAL A 132 11.43 -30.67 -22.45
N LEU A 133 12.12 -31.51 -21.68
CA LEU A 133 12.57 -31.18 -20.33
C LEU A 133 13.58 -30.02 -20.35
N GLY A 134 14.51 -30.01 -21.31
CA GLY A 134 15.45 -28.91 -21.52
C GLY A 134 14.73 -27.58 -21.73
N LEU A 135 13.72 -27.56 -22.61
CA LEU A 135 12.89 -26.38 -22.86
C LEU A 135 12.12 -25.92 -21.61
N ALA A 136 11.54 -26.86 -20.85
CA ALA A 136 10.83 -26.55 -19.61
C ALA A 136 11.76 -25.93 -18.55
N CYS A 137 12.97 -26.49 -18.38
CA CYS A 137 13.98 -25.97 -17.46
C CYS A 137 14.52 -24.60 -17.91
N SER A 138 14.74 -24.38 -19.21
CA SER A 138 15.11 -23.07 -19.75
C SER A 138 14.02 -22.03 -19.50
N ALA A 139 12.74 -22.38 -19.70
CA ALA A 139 11.63 -21.48 -19.40
C ALA A 139 11.57 -21.13 -17.90
N ALA A 140 11.81 -22.11 -17.02
CA ALA A 140 11.89 -21.88 -15.57
C ALA A 140 13.06 -20.94 -15.21
N PHE A 141 14.24 -21.15 -15.80
CA PHE A 141 15.42 -20.29 -15.62
C PHE A 141 15.13 -18.84 -16.03
N VAL A 142 14.61 -18.62 -17.25
CA VAL A 142 14.28 -17.29 -17.75
C VAL A 142 13.23 -16.62 -16.85
N ARG A 143 12.22 -17.37 -16.42
CA ARG A 143 11.16 -16.87 -15.53
C ARG A 143 11.73 -16.40 -14.19
N GLU A 144 12.63 -17.16 -13.57
CA GLU A 144 13.24 -16.78 -12.29
C GLU A 144 14.18 -15.57 -12.45
N ASN A 145 15.00 -15.52 -13.50
CA ASN A 145 15.85 -14.35 -13.77
C ASN A 145 15.02 -13.07 -13.99
N GLN A 146 13.92 -13.16 -14.74
CA GLN A 146 13.02 -12.03 -14.95
C GLN A 146 12.32 -11.59 -13.64
N ARG A 147 11.93 -12.54 -12.78
CA ARG A 147 11.36 -12.23 -11.46
C ARG A 147 12.38 -11.51 -10.59
N ARG A 148 13.62 -11.99 -10.56
CA ARG A 148 14.73 -11.35 -9.84
C ARG A 148 14.98 -9.94 -10.34
N ALA A 149 15.13 -9.77 -11.65
CA ALA A 149 15.37 -8.46 -12.27
C ALA A 149 14.27 -7.45 -11.91
N LYS A 150 12.99 -7.85 -12.01
CA LYS A 150 11.83 -7.01 -11.64
C LYS A 150 11.85 -6.61 -10.17
N GLN A 151 12.09 -7.56 -9.26
CA GLN A 151 12.12 -7.28 -7.83
C GLN A 151 13.29 -6.38 -7.44
N LEU A 152 14.47 -6.56 -8.06
CA LEU A 152 15.62 -5.68 -7.87
C LEU A 152 15.32 -4.27 -8.38
N THR A 153 14.71 -4.11 -9.56
CA THR A 153 14.32 -2.79 -10.10
C THR A 153 13.34 -2.09 -9.16
N ARG A 154 12.36 -2.83 -8.63
CA ARG A 154 11.46 -2.31 -7.60
C ARG A 154 12.20 -1.83 -6.35
N LEU A 155 13.13 -2.63 -5.82
CA LEU A 155 13.90 -2.26 -4.63
C LEU A 155 14.77 -1.03 -4.86
N GLU A 156 15.37 -0.90 -6.05
CA GLU A 156 16.14 0.28 -6.43
C GLU A 156 15.28 1.53 -6.46
N LYS A 157 14.07 1.45 -7.04
CA LYS A 157 13.09 2.55 -7.03
C LYS A 157 12.67 2.91 -5.61
N GLU A 158 12.34 1.92 -4.77
CA GLU A 158 12.01 2.13 -3.35
C GLU A 158 13.17 2.83 -2.61
N LEU A 159 14.41 2.36 -2.76
CA LEU A 159 15.59 2.94 -2.11
C LEU A 159 15.93 4.34 -2.63
N ALA A 160 15.76 4.60 -3.93
CA ALA A 160 15.92 5.92 -4.51
C ALA A 160 14.88 6.91 -3.95
N ALA A 161 13.62 6.48 -3.81
CA ALA A 161 12.59 7.28 -3.15
C ALA A 161 12.98 7.60 -1.69
N LEU A 162 13.52 6.64 -0.95
CA LEU A 162 13.95 6.84 0.44
C LEU A 162 15.05 7.88 0.61
N SER A 163 15.89 8.07 -0.41
CA SER A 163 16.92 9.11 -0.42
C SER A 163 16.40 10.53 -0.72
N LEU A 164 15.16 10.66 -1.20
CA LEU A 164 14.56 11.97 -1.45
C LEU A 164 14.33 12.73 -0.14
N THR A 165 14.40 14.06 -0.23
CA THR A 165 14.29 14.95 0.92
C THR A 165 13.00 15.77 0.87
N ILE A 166 12.39 15.93 2.05
CA ILE A 166 11.16 16.69 2.25
C ILE A 166 11.30 17.64 3.43
N ARG A 167 10.45 18.65 3.48
CA ARG A 167 10.28 19.55 4.60
C ARG A 167 8.91 19.31 5.21
N LEU A 168 8.89 19.04 6.51
CA LEU A 168 7.67 18.77 7.25
C LEU A 168 7.02 20.07 7.71
N PRO A 169 5.69 20.14 7.80
CA PRO A 169 5.00 21.28 8.36
C PRO A 169 5.39 21.43 9.84
N THR A 170 5.60 22.66 10.28
CA THR A 170 5.85 23.00 11.69
C THR A 170 4.55 23.35 12.40
N SER A 171 4.62 23.47 13.73
CA SER A 171 3.52 24.02 14.53
C SER A 171 3.10 25.41 14.03
N ILE A 172 1.82 25.75 14.21
CA ILE A 172 1.27 27.07 13.89
C ILE A 172 2.02 28.18 14.63
N LEU A 173 2.58 27.87 15.82
CA LEU A 173 3.34 28.80 16.65
C LEU A 173 4.79 29.02 16.18
N ALA A 174 5.28 28.28 15.19
CA ALA A 174 6.65 28.41 14.72
C ALA A 174 6.81 29.51 13.65
N ASP A 175 7.94 30.22 13.69
CA ASP A 175 8.24 31.32 12.75
C ASP A 175 8.28 30.85 11.29
N ALA A 176 8.93 29.72 11.02
CA ALA A 176 8.99 29.11 9.70
C ALA A 176 7.85 28.11 9.51
N ALA A 177 7.20 28.11 8.33
CA ALA A 177 6.11 27.19 7.99
C ALA A 177 6.55 25.73 7.84
N PHE A 178 7.84 25.51 7.55
CA PHE A 178 8.40 24.19 7.34
C PHE A 178 9.72 24.00 8.09
N ALA A 179 9.93 22.77 8.54
CA ALA A 179 11.14 22.35 9.23
C ALA A 179 12.32 22.23 8.25
N LYS A 180 13.52 22.01 8.82
CA LYS A 180 14.71 21.70 8.03
C LYS A 180 14.48 20.44 7.18
N PRO A 181 15.09 20.34 5.98
CA PRO A 181 14.99 19.15 5.13
C PRO A 181 15.42 17.87 5.85
N VAL A 182 14.64 16.80 5.67
CA VAL A 182 14.92 15.44 6.20
C VAL A 182 14.70 14.43 5.07
N SER A 183 15.51 13.37 5.01
CA SER A 183 15.26 12.30 4.03
C SER A 183 14.07 11.42 4.45
N ILE A 184 13.36 10.85 3.48
CA ILE A 184 12.24 9.95 3.78
C ILE A 184 12.70 8.76 4.63
N GLN A 185 13.92 8.26 4.40
CA GLN A 185 14.51 7.20 5.21
C GLN A 185 14.67 7.60 6.69
N GLN A 186 15.17 8.81 6.96
CA GLN A 186 15.34 9.32 8.32
C GLN A 186 13.98 9.51 9.00
N LEU A 187 13.00 10.05 8.26
CA LEU A 187 11.65 10.22 8.74
C LEU A 187 11.01 8.90 9.18
N GLN A 188 11.05 7.88 8.31
CA GLN A 188 10.48 6.57 8.57
C GLN A 188 11.13 5.87 9.77
N ARG A 189 12.45 6.03 9.94
CA ARG A 189 13.17 5.49 11.12
C ARG A 189 12.77 6.18 12.41
N LYS A 190 12.46 7.48 12.37
CA LYS A 190 12.17 8.28 13.57
C LYS A 190 10.72 8.13 14.03
N SER A 191 9.77 8.20 13.11
CA SER A 191 8.35 8.34 13.43
C SER A 191 7.48 7.26 12.80
N ALA A 192 8.03 6.28 12.08
CA ALA A 192 7.26 5.28 11.33
C ALA A 192 6.22 5.91 10.38
N SER A 193 6.48 7.12 9.88
CA SER A 193 5.54 7.84 9.02
C SER A 193 5.46 7.24 7.63
N ARG A 194 4.29 7.33 7.02
CA ARG A 194 4.04 6.93 5.63
C ARG A 194 4.11 8.15 4.73
N VAL A 195 4.41 7.96 3.46
CA VAL A 195 4.53 9.05 2.50
C VAL A 195 3.71 8.73 1.25
N ILE A 196 2.91 9.69 0.82
CA ILE A 196 2.29 9.72 -0.51
C ILE A 196 2.97 10.86 -1.25
N ALA A 197 3.46 10.60 -2.46
CA ALA A 197 3.97 11.65 -3.33
C ALA A 197 3.08 11.75 -4.55
N VAL A 198 2.66 12.97 -4.89
CA VAL A 198 1.83 13.29 -6.05
C VAL A 198 2.54 14.32 -6.92
N THR A 199 2.56 14.10 -8.23
CA THR A 199 3.08 15.05 -9.21
C THR A 199 2.04 15.28 -10.30
N GLY A 200 2.03 16.48 -10.88
CA GLY A 200 1.11 16.88 -11.94
C GLY A 200 1.12 18.38 -12.15
N THR A 201 0.30 18.82 -13.10
CA THR A 201 -0.01 20.23 -13.36
C THR A 201 -0.98 20.80 -12.32
N ALA A 202 -1.17 22.11 -12.27
CA ALA A 202 -2.16 22.74 -11.39
C ALA A 202 -3.57 22.16 -11.58
N ALA A 203 -3.96 21.89 -12.83
CA ALA A 203 -5.27 21.33 -13.18
C ALA A 203 -5.49 19.90 -12.64
N GLU A 204 -4.42 19.11 -12.52
CA GLU A 204 -4.48 17.74 -11.99
C GLU A 204 -4.31 17.72 -10.47
N LEU A 205 -3.47 18.60 -9.93
CA LEU A 205 -3.17 18.71 -8.50
C LEU A 205 -4.33 19.33 -7.71
N ALA A 206 -5.00 20.35 -8.24
CA ALA A 206 -6.11 21.02 -7.55
C ALA A 206 -7.23 20.04 -7.10
N PRO A 207 -7.86 19.25 -7.98
CA PRO A 207 -8.90 18.31 -7.55
C PRO A 207 -8.34 17.21 -6.63
N THR A 208 -7.12 16.74 -6.89
CA THR A 208 -6.46 15.71 -6.06
C THR A 208 -6.25 16.20 -4.62
N LEU A 209 -5.75 17.43 -4.45
CA LEU A 209 -5.47 18.01 -3.14
C LEU A 209 -6.73 18.42 -2.42
N GLN A 210 -7.77 18.81 -3.14
CA GLN A 210 -9.09 19.05 -2.58
C GLN A 210 -9.68 17.77 -1.94
N GLU A 211 -9.58 16.63 -2.61
CA GLU A 211 -10.00 15.33 -2.03
C GLU A 211 -9.14 14.93 -0.82
N LEU A 212 -7.82 15.09 -0.91
CA LEU A 212 -6.92 14.80 0.22
C LEU A 212 -7.15 15.72 1.42
N ARG A 213 -7.54 16.98 1.19
CA ARG A 213 -7.88 17.94 2.24
C ARG A 213 -9.06 17.46 3.08
N VAL A 214 -10.10 16.92 2.45
CA VAL A 214 -11.24 16.30 3.14
C VAL A 214 -10.79 15.18 4.08
N LEU A 215 -9.72 14.47 3.72
CA LEU A 215 -9.15 13.36 4.48
C LEU A 215 -8.03 13.80 5.45
N GLY A 216 -7.79 15.09 5.62
CA GLY A 216 -6.60 15.61 6.32
C GLY A 216 -6.44 15.13 7.77
N ARG A 217 -7.53 15.04 8.54
CA ARG A 217 -7.50 14.45 9.90
C ARG A 217 -7.15 12.97 9.85
N ARG A 218 -7.69 12.23 8.87
CA ARG A 218 -7.44 10.78 8.70
C ARG A 218 -6.01 10.49 8.24
N LEU A 219 -5.45 11.34 7.39
CA LEU A 219 -4.02 11.27 7.01
C LEU A 219 -3.11 11.50 8.21
N THR A 220 -3.45 12.48 9.05
CA THR A 220 -2.73 12.72 10.32
C THR A 220 -2.81 11.51 11.24
N GLN A 221 -4.00 10.94 11.46
CA GLN A 221 -4.22 9.72 12.26
C GLN A 221 -3.50 8.49 11.70
N ALA A 222 -3.33 8.42 10.38
CA ALA A 222 -2.57 7.40 9.70
C ALA A 222 -1.06 7.69 9.65
N ASN A 223 -0.61 8.77 10.31
CA ASN A 223 0.77 9.26 10.32
C ASN A 223 1.35 9.33 8.89
N THR A 224 0.57 9.90 7.97
CA THR A 224 0.86 9.94 6.55
C THR A 224 1.05 11.37 6.07
N TYR A 225 2.18 11.60 5.40
CA TYR A 225 2.48 12.89 4.76
C TYR A 225 2.24 12.81 3.25
N VAL A 226 1.60 13.83 2.70
CA VAL A 226 1.46 14.05 1.26
C VAL A 226 2.50 15.06 0.81
N VAL A 227 3.32 14.68 -0.17
CA VAL A 227 4.32 15.53 -0.81
C VAL A 227 3.80 15.90 -2.19
N VAL A 228 3.79 17.18 -2.51
CA VAL A 228 3.27 17.69 -3.80
C VAL A 228 4.43 18.19 -4.67
N ILE A 229 4.47 17.70 -5.91
CA ILE A 229 5.56 17.95 -6.86
C ILE A 229 4.96 18.57 -8.13
N PRO A 230 4.86 19.91 -8.24
CA PRO A 230 4.31 20.56 -9.41
C PRO A 230 5.20 20.39 -10.63
N THR A 231 4.64 19.99 -11.78
CA THR A 231 5.37 19.88 -13.05
C THR A 231 5.54 21.24 -13.73
N ASP A 232 4.55 22.11 -13.60
CA ASP A 232 4.41 23.43 -14.24
C ASP A 232 4.90 24.62 -13.37
N GLY A 233 5.41 24.34 -12.17
CA GLY A 233 5.83 25.38 -11.23
C GLY A 233 4.68 26.05 -10.47
N SER A 234 3.48 25.49 -10.56
CA SER A 234 2.34 25.91 -9.74
C SER A 234 2.64 25.82 -8.26
N THR A 235 1.95 26.66 -7.50
CA THR A 235 2.08 26.82 -6.07
C THR A 235 0.79 26.42 -5.37
N ARG A 236 0.84 26.43 -4.05
CA ARG A 236 -0.30 26.10 -3.20
C ARG A 236 -1.56 26.94 -3.49
N ALA A 237 -1.38 28.21 -3.84
CA ALA A 237 -2.48 29.10 -4.16
C ALA A 237 -3.21 28.66 -5.44
N ASP A 238 -2.46 28.18 -6.44
CA ASP A 238 -2.99 27.73 -7.73
C ASP A 238 -3.84 26.46 -7.60
N TRP A 239 -3.61 25.68 -6.53
CA TRP A 239 -4.36 24.45 -6.26
C TRP A 239 -5.63 24.67 -5.43
N GLY A 240 -5.98 25.92 -5.10
CA GLY A 240 -7.17 26.25 -4.30
C GLY A 240 -7.06 25.84 -2.83
N LEU A 241 -5.84 25.65 -2.31
CA LEU A 241 -5.62 25.39 -0.89
C LEU A 241 -5.52 26.72 -0.12
N PRO A 242 -6.20 26.85 1.03
CA PRO A 242 -6.07 28.05 1.87
C PRO A 242 -4.64 28.18 2.40
N ASN A 243 -4.26 29.37 2.85
CA ASN A 243 -2.93 29.67 3.41
C ASN A 243 -2.66 29.05 4.81
N GLU A 244 -3.57 28.21 5.30
CA GLU A 244 -3.46 27.53 6.60
C GLU A 244 -2.29 26.53 6.62
N ARG A 245 -1.76 26.13 7.78
CA ARG A 245 -0.76 25.07 7.83
C ARG A 245 -1.45 23.71 7.98
N PHE A 246 -1.26 22.81 7.02
CA PHE A 246 -1.76 21.44 7.11
C PHE A 246 -0.69 20.52 7.68
N THR A 247 -1.01 19.81 8.76
CA THR A 247 -0.09 18.87 9.44
C THR A 247 0.30 17.67 8.59
N TRP A 248 -0.52 17.32 7.60
CA TRP A 248 -0.29 16.18 6.70
C TRP A 248 0.38 16.59 5.38
N LEU A 249 0.51 17.88 5.08
CA LEU A 249 1.06 18.37 3.81
C LEU A 249 2.54 18.73 3.98
N ALA A 250 3.42 18.03 3.26
CA ALA A 250 4.86 18.25 3.24
C ALA A 250 5.31 18.85 1.90
N GLU A 251 6.45 19.55 1.92
CA GLU A 251 7.04 20.13 0.72
C GLU A 251 8.28 19.37 0.26
N PRO A 252 8.52 19.24 -1.06
CA PRO A 252 9.79 18.73 -1.56
C PRO A 252 10.92 19.73 -1.21
N ALA A 253 11.98 19.26 -0.57
CA ALA A 253 13.11 20.14 -0.25
C ALA A 253 13.89 20.58 -1.50
N VAL A 254 13.94 19.72 -2.52
CA VAL A 254 14.56 19.98 -3.82
C VAL A 254 13.64 19.45 -4.93
N VAL A 255 12.78 20.31 -5.48
CA VAL A 255 11.77 19.95 -6.50
C VAL A 255 12.38 19.22 -7.70
N LEU A 256 13.56 19.65 -8.17
CA LEU A 256 14.21 19.06 -9.33
C LEU A 256 14.56 17.58 -9.13
N GLN A 257 15.07 17.19 -7.95
CA GLN A 257 15.37 15.79 -7.64
C GLN A 257 14.11 14.92 -7.68
N TRP A 258 13.01 15.45 -7.17
CA TRP A 258 11.71 14.79 -7.22
C TRP A 258 11.21 14.62 -8.65
N LYS A 259 11.31 15.67 -9.49
CA LYS A 259 10.97 15.60 -10.92
C LYS A 259 11.81 14.54 -11.65
N THR A 260 13.13 14.53 -11.43
CA THR A 260 14.02 13.52 -12.01
C THR A 260 13.62 12.12 -11.57
N TYR A 261 13.32 11.90 -10.29
CA TYR A 261 12.84 10.61 -9.82
C TYR A 261 11.54 10.17 -10.50
N PHE A 262 10.53 11.06 -10.59
CA PHE A 262 9.27 10.76 -11.27
C PHE A 262 9.43 10.50 -12.78
N ALA A 263 10.44 11.09 -13.42
CA ALA A 263 10.77 10.81 -14.81
C ALA A 263 11.29 9.36 -15.00
N THR A 264 11.98 8.79 -14.00
CA THR A 264 12.44 7.38 -14.05
C THR A 264 11.32 6.35 -13.86
N LEU A 265 10.14 6.76 -13.39
CA LEU A 265 9.06 5.84 -13.03
C LEU A 265 8.23 5.38 -14.24
N SER A 266 7.92 6.30 -15.15
CA SER A 266 7.25 6.01 -16.42
C SER A 266 7.34 7.19 -17.39
N GLU A 267 7.20 6.89 -18.67
CA GLU A 267 7.09 7.87 -19.75
C GLU A 267 5.59 8.11 -20.08
N GLY A 268 5.20 9.36 -20.32
CA GLY A 268 3.93 9.67 -21.01
C GLY A 268 2.76 10.25 -20.21
N SER A 269 2.88 10.52 -18.90
CA SER A 269 1.88 11.33 -18.18
C SER A 269 2.52 12.34 -17.23
N ASP A 270 1.88 13.49 -17.10
CA ASP A 270 2.28 14.52 -16.13
C ASP A 270 1.79 14.15 -14.73
N PHE A 271 0.54 13.69 -14.58
CA PHE A 271 0.06 13.17 -13.31
C PHE A 271 0.60 11.78 -12.98
N LYS A 272 1.27 11.66 -11.83
CA LYS A 272 1.72 10.40 -11.25
C LYS A 272 1.63 10.45 -9.73
N TRP A 273 1.48 9.30 -9.10
CA TRP A 273 1.58 9.19 -7.65
C TRP A 273 2.22 7.88 -7.23
N PHE A 274 2.82 7.89 -6.04
CA PHE A 274 3.22 6.67 -5.35
C PHE A 274 3.09 6.80 -3.84
N GLY A 275 2.97 5.64 -3.19
CA GLY A 275 2.87 5.53 -1.74
C GLY A 275 3.96 4.64 -1.16
N LEU A 276 4.58 5.10 -0.08
CA LEU A 276 5.54 4.37 0.75
C LEU A 276 4.98 4.13 2.15
N SER A 277 5.06 2.88 2.58
CA SER A 277 4.72 2.45 3.93
C SER A 277 5.76 2.92 4.95
N SER A 278 5.47 2.74 6.23
CA SER A 278 6.38 3.05 7.34
C SER A 278 7.70 2.28 7.29
N SER A 279 7.74 1.11 6.62
CA SER A 279 8.95 0.33 6.40
C SER A 279 9.70 0.73 5.11
N GLY A 280 9.27 1.78 4.43
CA GLY A 280 9.87 2.24 3.17
C GLY A 280 9.57 1.37 1.95
N ARG A 281 8.58 0.47 2.06
CA ARG A 281 8.13 -0.35 0.92
C ARG A 281 6.99 0.34 0.19
N SER A 282 6.96 0.24 -1.12
CA SER A 282 5.83 0.75 -1.90
C SER A 282 4.58 -0.09 -1.65
N PHE A 283 3.47 0.59 -1.35
CA PHE A 283 2.14 -0.03 -1.22
C PHE A 283 1.24 0.22 -2.42
N GLY A 284 1.61 1.15 -3.30
CA GLY A 284 0.83 1.48 -4.49
C GLY A 284 1.45 2.62 -5.28
N SER A 285 1.05 2.74 -6.54
CA SER A 285 1.41 3.85 -7.42
C SER A 285 0.50 3.83 -8.65
N GLY A 286 0.31 4.98 -9.28
CA GLY A 286 -0.55 5.12 -10.46
C GLY A 286 -0.15 6.31 -11.31
N GLN A 287 -0.69 6.35 -12.53
CA GLN A 287 -0.41 7.38 -13.54
C GLN A 287 -1.67 7.74 -14.32
N GLY A 288 -1.70 8.96 -14.85
CA GLY A 288 -2.77 9.49 -15.69
C GLY A 288 -3.99 9.98 -14.91
N SER A 289 -5.01 10.41 -15.65
CA SER A 289 -6.20 11.11 -15.13
C SER A 289 -7.25 10.23 -14.44
N ARG A 290 -6.97 8.94 -14.22
CA ARG A 290 -7.93 8.06 -13.51
C ARG A 290 -8.03 8.51 -12.05
N PRO A 291 -9.24 8.76 -11.52
CA PRO A 291 -9.41 9.22 -10.16
C PRO A 291 -8.91 8.14 -9.19
N VAL A 292 -8.01 8.53 -8.31
CA VAL A 292 -7.52 7.68 -7.23
C VAL A 292 -8.53 7.74 -6.11
N SER A 293 -9.08 6.59 -5.69
CA SER A 293 -9.94 6.58 -4.51
C SER A 293 -9.09 6.68 -3.23
N TRP A 294 -8.77 7.90 -2.81
CA TRP A 294 -7.96 8.16 -1.62
C TRP A 294 -8.57 7.58 -0.34
N ILE A 295 -9.90 7.58 -0.24
CA ILE A 295 -10.61 6.91 0.85
C ILE A 295 -10.34 5.41 0.86
N GLN A 296 -10.37 4.71 -0.28
CA GLN A 296 -10.06 3.28 -0.30
C GLN A 296 -8.58 3.01 0.06
N MET A 297 -7.67 3.90 -0.32
CA MET A 297 -6.26 3.79 0.09
C MET A 297 -6.10 3.87 1.62
N LEU A 298 -6.93 4.68 2.29
CA LEU A 298 -6.99 4.76 3.75
C LEU A 298 -7.31 3.40 4.38
N GLY A 299 -8.36 2.72 3.93
CA GLY A 299 -8.74 1.41 4.47
C GLY A 299 -7.77 0.27 4.12
N GLN A 300 -7.11 0.35 2.97
CA GLN A 300 -6.25 -0.75 2.48
C GLN A 300 -4.78 -0.64 2.94
N HIS A 301 -4.22 0.57 2.94
CA HIS A 301 -2.77 0.76 3.07
C HIS A 301 -2.38 1.81 4.12
N LEU A 302 -3.29 2.72 4.50
CA LEU A 302 -3.01 3.82 5.41
C LEU A 302 -3.90 3.73 6.65
N ARG A 303 -3.92 2.56 7.29
CA ARG A 303 -4.66 2.34 8.53
C ARG A 303 -4.21 3.29 9.65
N PRO A 304 -5.10 3.73 10.54
CA PRO A 304 -4.74 4.63 11.63
C PRO A 304 -3.61 4.02 12.49
N THR A 305 -2.64 4.85 12.88
CA THR A 305 -1.69 4.51 13.94
C THR A 305 -2.26 4.87 15.31
N ASP A 306 -3.05 5.95 15.36
CA ASP A 306 -3.79 6.37 16.54
C ASP A 306 -5.24 5.91 16.38
N ILE A 307 -5.59 4.82 17.08
CA ILE A 307 -6.94 4.25 17.04
C ILE A 307 -7.84 5.11 17.92
N LEU A 308 -8.87 5.69 17.29
CA LEU A 308 -9.93 6.38 18.00
C LEU A 308 -10.88 5.40 18.69
N ASP A 309 -11.42 5.81 19.83
CA ASP A 309 -12.53 5.15 20.51
C ASP A 309 -13.85 5.91 20.33
N GLU A 310 -14.93 5.33 20.84
CA GLU A 310 -16.29 5.86 20.71
C GLU A 310 -16.53 7.19 21.44
N ASN A 311 -15.61 7.62 22.32
CA ASN A 311 -15.71 8.84 23.11
C ASN A 311 -14.86 9.99 22.54
N ASP A 312 -14.20 9.78 21.40
CA ASP A 312 -13.36 10.79 20.79
C ASP A 312 -14.13 12.03 20.33
N VAL A 313 -13.57 13.19 20.66
CA VAL A 313 -14.20 14.49 20.42
C VAL A 313 -14.22 14.82 18.92
N SER A 314 -15.43 15.12 18.45
CA SER A 314 -15.66 15.72 17.13
C SER A 314 -15.12 17.15 17.10
N LYS A 315 -14.71 17.61 15.91
CA LYS A 315 -14.36 19.02 15.75
C LYS A 315 -15.60 19.89 15.89
N GLU A 316 -15.38 21.20 16.07
CA GLU A 316 -16.45 22.19 16.07
C GLU A 316 -17.31 22.07 14.83
N ASP A 317 -18.63 22.21 15.01
CA ASP A 317 -19.57 22.20 13.90
C ASP A 317 -19.43 23.49 13.10
N VAL A 318 -19.04 23.36 11.85
CA VAL A 318 -18.86 24.48 10.93
C VAL A 318 -20.04 24.49 9.97
N ASP A 319 -20.81 25.59 9.97
CA ASP A 319 -21.99 25.80 9.12
C ASP A 319 -23.10 24.73 9.29
N ASN A 320 -23.23 24.16 10.49
CA ASN A 320 -24.25 23.18 10.89
C ASN A 320 -24.22 21.85 10.12
N VAL A 321 -23.09 21.49 9.51
CA VAL A 321 -22.97 20.22 8.76
C VAL A 321 -22.94 19.03 9.70
N LEU A 322 -22.26 19.13 10.85
CA LEU A 322 -22.22 18.02 11.81
C LEU A 322 -23.58 17.81 12.47
N SER A 323 -24.34 18.87 12.70
CA SER A 323 -25.73 18.76 13.15
C SER A 323 -26.61 17.98 12.16
N GLN A 324 -26.43 18.19 10.84
CA GLN A 324 -27.14 17.40 9.82
C GLN A 324 -26.65 15.94 9.74
N MET A 325 -25.35 15.73 10.00
CA MET A 325 -24.79 14.40 10.13
C MET A 325 -25.39 13.64 11.32
N ASP A 326 -25.61 14.29 12.46
CA ASP A 326 -26.24 13.68 13.63
C ASP A 326 -27.68 13.27 13.30
N LEU A 327 -28.46 14.12 12.61
CA LEU A 327 -29.80 13.76 12.12
C LEU A 327 -29.79 12.54 11.18
N PHE A 328 -28.78 12.41 10.32
CA PHE A 328 -28.62 11.23 9.46
C PHE A 328 -28.40 9.96 10.28
N TYR A 329 -27.47 9.98 11.25
CA TYR A 329 -27.18 8.79 12.06
C TYR A 329 -28.32 8.46 13.02
N ASP A 330 -29.00 9.46 13.58
CA ASP A 330 -30.22 9.26 14.37
C ASP A 330 -31.30 8.58 13.53
N ALA A 331 -31.56 9.07 12.31
CA ALA A 331 -32.52 8.45 11.41
C ALA A 331 -32.13 6.99 11.06
N LEU A 332 -30.84 6.74 10.83
CA LEU A 332 -30.30 5.42 10.50
C LEU A 332 -30.47 4.42 11.64
N VAL A 333 -30.11 4.82 12.87
CA VAL A 333 -30.18 3.97 14.06
C VAL A 333 -31.63 3.77 14.51
N GLN A 334 -32.44 4.81 14.46
CA GLN A 334 -33.85 4.79 14.86
C GLN A 334 -34.79 4.27 13.77
N GLY A 335 -34.29 3.98 12.57
CA GLY A 335 -35.10 3.49 11.45
C GLY A 335 -36.14 4.51 10.95
N ASN A 336 -35.88 5.81 11.10
CA ASN A 336 -36.82 6.87 10.76
C ASN A 336 -36.71 7.24 9.27
N LEU A 337 -37.59 6.68 8.44
CA LEU A 337 -37.59 6.90 6.99
C LEU A 337 -37.91 8.34 6.60
N GLU A 338 -38.77 9.04 7.34
CA GLU A 338 -39.15 10.43 7.04
C GLU A 338 -37.96 11.37 7.28
N GLN A 339 -37.27 11.19 8.41
CA GLN A 339 -36.05 11.95 8.73
C GLN A 339 -34.91 11.62 7.76
N MET A 340 -34.73 10.34 7.38
CA MET A 340 -33.74 9.97 6.38
C MET A 340 -33.99 10.71 5.06
N ARG A 341 -35.24 10.78 4.60
CA ARG A 341 -35.63 11.50 3.39
C ARG A 341 -35.43 13.01 3.50
N SER A 342 -35.64 13.60 4.66
CA SER A 342 -35.44 15.05 4.84
C SER A 342 -33.96 15.43 4.83
N VAL A 343 -33.07 14.55 5.32
CA VAL A 343 -31.62 14.79 5.35
C VAL A 343 -30.97 14.50 4.00
N CYS A 344 -31.48 13.52 3.23
CA CYS A 344 -30.93 13.22 1.91
C CYS A 344 -31.25 14.31 0.88
N ALA A 345 -30.27 14.61 0.03
CA ALA A 345 -30.45 15.47 -1.13
C ALA A 345 -31.20 14.73 -2.24
N GLU A 346 -32.01 15.43 -3.04
CA GLU A 346 -32.75 14.77 -4.13
C GLU A 346 -31.84 14.27 -5.28
N GLU A 347 -30.60 14.76 -5.34
CA GLU A 347 -29.62 14.41 -6.37
C GLU A 347 -29.17 12.94 -6.24
N GLN A 348 -29.17 12.22 -7.36
CA GLN A 348 -28.66 10.85 -7.43
C GLN A 348 -27.15 10.83 -7.64
N CYS A 349 -26.45 10.04 -6.84
CA CYS A 349 -25.00 9.89 -6.93
C CYS A 349 -24.63 9.06 -8.18
N LYS A 350 -23.71 9.57 -9.00
CA LYS A 350 -23.25 8.91 -10.24
C LYS A 350 -22.63 7.54 -9.95
N GLU A 351 -21.92 7.40 -8.84
CA GLU A 351 -21.26 6.17 -8.43
C GLU A 351 -22.28 5.08 -8.07
N VAL A 352 -23.35 5.44 -7.34
CA VAL A 352 -24.46 4.52 -7.05
C VAL A 352 -25.14 4.09 -8.34
N THR A 353 -25.45 5.04 -9.22
CA THR A 353 -26.05 4.75 -10.53
C THR A 353 -25.16 3.85 -11.38
N GLY A 354 -23.84 4.07 -11.38
CA GLY A 354 -22.87 3.24 -12.10
C GLY A 354 -22.84 1.80 -11.59
N VAL A 355 -22.93 1.59 -10.27
CA VAL A 355 -23.00 0.24 -9.68
C VAL A 355 -24.28 -0.47 -10.10
N ILE A 356 -25.43 0.22 -10.08
CA ILE A 356 -26.72 -0.34 -10.51
C ILE A 356 -26.67 -0.72 -12.00
N GLN A 357 -26.14 0.16 -12.85
CA GLN A 357 -25.96 -0.10 -14.29
C GLN A 357 -25.03 -1.28 -14.57
N ALA A 358 -24.06 -1.53 -13.69
CA ALA A 358 -23.18 -2.70 -13.74
C ALA A 358 -23.82 -3.99 -13.20
N GLY A 359 -25.11 -3.96 -12.82
CA GLY A 359 -25.84 -5.11 -12.28
C GLY A 359 -25.78 -5.24 -10.75
N GLY A 360 -25.27 -4.23 -10.05
CA GLY A 360 -25.28 -4.16 -8.60
C GLY A 360 -26.69 -3.99 -8.04
N ARG A 361 -26.94 -4.60 -6.88
CA ARG A 361 -28.21 -4.48 -6.17
C ARG A 361 -28.23 -3.21 -5.31
N LEU A 362 -29.29 -2.43 -5.46
CA LEU A 362 -29.64 -1.33 -4.56
C LEU A 362 -30.60 -1.85 -3.49
N ASP A 363 -30.21 -1.70 -2.23
CA ASP A 363 -31.12 -1.86 -1.09
C ASP A 363 -31.66 -0.48 -0.73
N ASP A 364 -32.97 -0.28 -0.91
CA ASP A 364 -33.59 1.02 -0.67
C ASP A 364 -33.61 1.39 0.82
N TRP A 365 -33.80 2.67 1.15
CA TRP A 365 -33.84 3.10 2.55
C TRP A 365 -34.94 2.41 3.35
N LYS A 366 -36.06 2.05 2.74
CA LYS A 366 -37.13 1.32 3.43
C LYS A 366 -36.63 -0.05 3.89
N SER A 367 -35.86 -0.76 3.06
CA SER A 367 -35.24 -2.04 3.37
C SER A 367 -34.08 -1.90 4.37
N CYS A 368 -33.21 -0.90 4.18
CA CYS A 368 -32.07 -0.64 5.06
C CYS A 368 -32.49 -0.26 6.48
N LEU A 369 -33.60 0.45 6.64
CA LEU A 369 -34.10 0.95 7.93
C LEU A 369 -35.02 -0.04 8.66
N GLN A 370 -35.33 -1.19 8.07
CA GLN A 370 -36.11 -2.24 8.74
C GLN A 370 -35.39 -2.79 9.97
N GLU A 371 -36.18 -3.22 10.95
CA GLU A 371 -35.67 -3.94 12.11
C GLU A 371 -34.91 -5.20 11.67
N GLY A 372 -33.76 -5.44 12.29
CA GLY A 372 -32.84 -6.52 11.91
C GLY A 372 -31.84 -6.15 10.79
N ASN A 373 -32.19 -5.21 9.90
CA ASN A 373 -31.29 -4.74 8.83
C ASN A 373 -30.50 -3.48 9.23
N ARG A 374 -31.16 -2.56 9.96
CA ARG A 374 -30.54 -1.30 10.39
C ARG A 374 -29.42 -1.54 11.41
N PRO A 375 -28.40 -0.68 11.48
CA PRO A 375 -27.32 -0.79 12.45
C PRO A 375 -27.75 -0.26 13.84
N ALA A 376 -28.72 -0.92 14.47
CA ALA A 376 -29.28 -0.50 15.75
C ALA A 376 -28.21 -0.44 16.86
N GLY A 377 -28.07 0.70 17.53
CA GLY A 377 -27.06 0.92 18.57
C GLY A 377 -25.66 1.26 18.05
N MET A 378 -25.48 1.46 16.73
CA MET A 378 -24.24 1.99 16.19
C MET A 378 -23.94 3.38 16.77
N ARG A 379 -22.67 3.62 17.08
CA ARG A 379 -22.16 4.92 17.54
C ARG A 379 -21.21 5.50 16.52
N VAL A 380 -21.04 6.82 16.56
CA VAL A 380 -20.11 7.54 15.70
C VAL A 380 -19.23 8.45 16.54
N SER A 381 -17.96 8.58 16.17
CA SER A 381 -17.02 9.45 16.90
C SER A 381 -15.97 10.10 16.01
N GLY A 382 -15.30 11.10 16.56
CA GLY A 382 -14.16 11.77 15.94
C GLY A 382 -14.51 12.44 14.61
N ALA A 383 -15.71 13.03 14.48
CA ALA A 383 -16.16 13.63 13.24
C ALA A 383 -15.34 14.88 12.87
N ASP A 384 -15.20 15.12 11.57
CA ASP A 384 -14.54 16.29 10.99
C ASP A 384 -15.35 16.79 9.80
N VAL A 385 -15.34 18.10 9.56
CA VAL A 385 -16.00 18.76 8.44
C VAL A 385 -15.00 19.62 7.67
N THR A 386 -15.10 19.58 6.35
CA THR A 386 -14.36 20.45 5.43
C THR A 386 -15.35 21.14 4.50
N ILE A 387 -15.51 22.45 4.67
CA ILE A 387 -16.28 23.28 3.74
C ILE A 387 -15.40 23.59 2.52
N ILE A 388 -15.87 23.19 1.33
CA ILE A 388 -15.18 23.44 0.06
C ILE A 388 -15.67 24.75 -0.55
N SER A 389 -16.98 24.95 -0.55
CA SER A 389 -17.64 26.15 -1.07
C SER A 389 -18.94 26.41 -0.31
N LYS A 390 -19.66 27.49 -0.64
CA LYS A 390 -20.97 27.81 -0.05
C LYS A 390 -22.02 26.71 -0.27
N GLU A 391 -21.81 25.83 -1.24
CA GLU A 391 -22.77 24.81 -1.68
C GLU A 391 -22.25 23.39 -1.54
N LEU A 392 -20.97 23.20 -1.17
CA LEU A 392 -20.34 21.88 -1.09
C LEU A 392 -19.50 21.76 0.18
N ALA A 393 -19.80 20.72 0.95
CA ALA A 393 -19.04 20.33 2.13
C ALA A 393 -18.83 18.82 2.16
N PHE A 394 -17.84 18.39 2.94
CA PHE A 394 -17.61 16.99 3.23
C PHE A 394 -17.45 16.80 4.72
N SER A 395 -17.93 15.67 5.24
CA SER A 395 -17.58 15.22 6.58
C SER A 395 -16.90 13.85 6.54
N THR A 396 -16.08 13.57 7.54
CA THR A 396 -15.57 12.22 7.79
C THR A 396 -15.82 11.85 9.24
N VAL A 397 -16.19 10.59 9.51
CA VAL A 397 -16.49 10.12 10.87
C VAL A 397 -16.14 8.64 10.99
N ILE A 398 -15.83 8.19 12.21
CA ILE A 398 -15.62 6.76 12.49
C ILE A 398 -16.92 6.18 13.01
N GLU A 399 -17.38 5.09 12.40
CA GLU A 399 -18.55 4.36 12.84
C GLU A 399 -18.12 3.12 13.62
N PHE A 400 -18.85 2.84 14.70
CA PHE A 400 -18.67 1.70 15.59
C PHE A 400 -19.95 0.87 15.57
N PRO A 401 -20.07 -0.10 14.64
CA PRO A 401 -21.23 -0.98 14.56
C PRO A 401 -21.34 -1.82 15.84
N SER A 402 -22.50 -1.80 16.49
CA SER A 402 -22.80 -2.59 17.69
C SER A 402 -22.84 -4.10 17.43
N ALA A 403 -23.20 -4.50 16.21
CA ALA A 403 -23.38 -5.91 15.84
C ALA A 403 -22.08 -6.70 15.73
N ILE A 404 -20.94 -6.01 15.60
CA ILE A 404 -19.63 -6.64 15.37
C ILE A 404 -18.61 -5.98 16.28
N GLU A 405 -18.28 -6.68 17.37
CA GLU A 405 -17.31 -6.19 18.36
C GLU A 405 -15.95 -5.90 17.70
N GLY A 406 -15.44 -4.69 17.93
CA GLY A 406 -14.16 -4.24 17.40
C GLY A 406 -14.16 -3.85 15.92
N ALA A 407 -15.30 -3.95 15.21
CA ALA A 407 -15.41 -3.42 13.86
C ALA A 407 -15.42 -1.89 13.89
N THR A 408 -14.65 -1.27 12.99
CA THR A 408 -14.73 0.16 12.74
C THR A 408 -14.77 0.44 11.25
N LEU A 409 -15.62 1.40 10.89
CA LEU A 409 -15.74 1.91 9.52
C LEU A 409 -15.33 3.37 9.50
N LEU A 410 -14.68 3.79 8.41
CA LEU A 410 -14.48 5.20 8.10
C LEU A 410 -15.55 5.59 7.09
N ALA A 411 -16.41 6.51 7.51
CA ALA A 411 -17.40 7.13 6.67
C ALA A 411 -16.88 8.46 6.10
N MET A 412 -17.18 8.72 4.83
CA MET A 412 -17.04 10.02 4.20
C MET A 412 -18.38 10.40 3.57
N GLN A 413 -18.87 11.57 3.92
CA GLN A 413 -20.15 12.08 3.44
C GLN A 413 -19.90 13.34 2.59
N LYS A 414 -20.61 13.43 1.47
CA LYS A 414 -20.70 14.63 0.63
C LYS A 414 -22.02 15.32 0.95
N TRP A 415 -21.93 16.60 1.26
CA TRP A 415 -23.06 17.46 1.58
C TRP A 415 -23.19 18.55 0.52
N ILE A 416 -24.42 18.79 0.08
CA ILE A 416 -24.74 19.89 -0.83
C ILE A 416 -25.80 20.79 -0.20
N ARG A 417 -25.74 22.09 -0.50
CA ARG A 417 -26.73 23.04 0.03
C ARG A 417 -27.95 23.07 -0.89
N GLN A 418 -29.13 22.74 -0.37
CA GLN A 418 -30.41 22.78 -1.07
C GLN A 418 -31.41 23.59 -0.24
N ALA A 419 -32.03 24.61 -0.85
CA ALA A 419 -32.95 25.53 -0.17
C ALA A 419 -32.35 26.17 1.12
N GLY A 420 -31.03 26.39 1.14
CA GLY A 420 -30.32 26.98 2.29
C GLY A 420 -29.85 25.97 3.34
N GLU A 421 -30.28 24.71 3.26
CA GLU A 421 -29.95 23.65 4.21
C GLU A 421 -28.92 22.67 3.63
N TRP A 422 -28.06 22.11 4.47
CA TRP A 422 -27.15 21.04 4.06
C TRP A 422 -27.90 19.71 3.95
N ARG A 423 -27.76 19.05 2.80
CA ARG A 423 -28.35 17.75 2.55
C ARG A 423 -27.32 16.75 2.07
N LEU A 424 -27.47 15.51 2.51
CA LEU A 424 -26.57 14.40 2.22
C LEU A 424 -26.74 13.95 0.77
N ALA A 425 -25.74 14.21 -0.06
CA ALA A 425 -25.71 13.77 -1.46
C ALA A 425 -25.09 12.38 -1.64
N ARG A 426 -24.14 12.02 -0.76
CA ARG A 426 -23.45 10.72 -0.81
C ARG A 426 -22.93 10.36 0.57
N HIS A 427 -23.10 9.10 0.96
CA HIS A 427 -22.45 8.52 2.12
C HIS A 427 -21.65 7.29 1.66
N GLN A 428 -20.36 7.24 1.99
CA GLN A 428 -19.48 6.13 1.61
C GLN A 428 -18.76 5.61 2.85
N THR A 429 -18.78 4.29 3.07
CA THR A 429 -18.08 3.64 4.18
C THR A 429 -17.04 2.67 3.69
N ILE A 430 -15.92 2.58 4.40
CA ILE A 430 -14.88 1.58 4.18
C ILE A 430 -14.44 0.98 5.52
N PRO A 431 -13.93 -0.27 5.53
CA PRO A 431 -13.27 -0.82 6.71
C PRO A 431 -12.08 0.06 7.15
N TRP A 432 -12.01 0.38 8.46
CA TRP A 432 -10.97 1.25 9.02
C TRP A 432 -9.94 0.49 9.88
N ALA A 433 -10.40 -0.39 10.78
CA ALA A 433 -9.55 -1.34 11.53
C ALA A 433 -9.73 -2.80 11.04
N GLU A 434 -9.08 -3.77 11.69
CA GLU A 434 -8.98 -5.15 11.18
C GLU A 434 -10.29 -5.96 11.14
N ASN A 435 -10.49 -6.57 9.97
CA ASN A 435 -11.09 -7.87 9.64
C ASN A 435 -12.55 -8.21 9.95
N ALA A 436 -13.30 -7.38 10.67
CA ALA A 436 -14.68 -7.76 11.01
C ALA A 436 -15.77 -6.97 10.25
N ALA A 437 -15.44 -5.81 9.66
CA ALA A 437 -16.45 -4.96 9.03
C ALA A 437 -16.83 -5.44 7.62
N ALA A 438 -18.13 -5.37 7.30
CA ALA A 438 -18.69 -5.64 5.98
C ALA A 438 -18.06 -4.71 4.92
N GLY A 439 -18.06 -5.14 3.64
CA GLY A 439 -17.38 -4.44 2.55
C GLY A 439 -17.79 -2.98 2.35
N THR A 440 -17.11 -2.28 1.43
CA THR A 440 -17.38 -0.87 1.14
C THR A 440 -18.83 -0.64 0.70
N LEU A 441 -19.53 0.30 1.33
CA LEU A 441 -20.87 0.73 0.93
C LEU A 441 -20.81 2.13 0.30
N ILE A 442 -21.70 2.38 -0.65
CA ILE A 442 -22.01 3.73 -1.14
C ILE A 442 -23.52 3.90 -1.10
N CYS A 443 -23.99 4.99 -0.50
CA CYS A 443 -25.39 5.32 -0.38
C CYS A 443 -25.69 6.72 -0.94
N ASP A 444 -26.90 6.89 -1.45
CA ASP A 444 -27.50 8.17 -1.81
C ASP A 444 -28.96 8.21 -1.34
N CYS A 445 -29.75 9.17 -1.83
CA CYS A 445 -31.16 9.34 -1.44
C CYS A 445 -32.07 8.15 -1.72
N ARG A 446 -31.65 7.19 -2.55
CA ARG A 446 -32.44 6.00 -2.88
C ARG A 446 -32.20 4.87 -1.88
N GLY A 447 -31.00 4.78 -1.33
CA GLY A 447 -30.55 3.69 -0.47
C GLY A 447 -29.07 3.43 -0.61
N CYS A 448 -28.66 2.18 -0.36
CA CYS A 448 -27.26 1.76 -0.36
C CYS A 448 -26.98 0.68 -1.39
N VAL A 449 -25.79 0.74 -1.99
CA VAL A 449 -25.20 -0.34 -2.78
C VAL A 449 -23.95 -0.86 -2.08
N SER A 450 -23.79 -2.17 -2.06
CA SER A 450 -22.54 -2.79 -1.63
C SER A 450 -21.58 -2.88 -2.81
N LEU A 451 -20.38 -2.34 -2.65
CA LEU A 451 -19.30 -2.64 -3.56
C LEU A 451 -18.78 -4.02 -3.19
N THR A 452 -19.23 -5.04 -3.93
CA THR A 452 -18.48 -6.29 -3.97
C THR A 452 -17.05 -5.93 -4.37
N ARG A 453 -16.05 -6.46 -3.65
CA ARG A 453 -14.65 -6.37 -4.08
C ARG A 453 -14.60 -6.84 -5.53
N SER A 454 -14.57 -5.90 -6.48
CA SER A 454 -14.29 -6.22 -7.85
C SER A 454 -12.95 -6.94 -7.86
N ALA A 455 -12.74 -7.88 -8.78
CA ALA A 455 -11.46 -8.52 -9.01
C ALA A 455 -10.40 -7.52 -9.53
N ASP A 456 -10.57 -6.23 -9.26
CA ASP A 456 -9.69 -5.18 -9.70
C ASP A 456 -8.35 -5.34 -9.02
N ARG A 457 -7.35 -5.39 -9.89
CA ARG A 457 -6.01 -5.89 -9.63
C ARG A 457 -5.45 -5.22 -8.39
N ARG A 458 -4.96 -6.04 -7.45
CA ARG A 458 -3.97 -5.62 -6.46
C ARG A 458 -3.03 -4.61 -7.14
N THR A 459 -3.02 -3.37 -6.66
CA THR A 459 -2.09 -2.30 -7.08
C THR A 459 -0.62 -2.64 -6.77
N PHE A 460 -0.36 -3.87 -6.30
CA PHE A 460 0.96 -4.49 -6.28
C PHE A 460 1.48 -4.66 -7.70
N GLY A 461 2.24 -3.67 -8.18
CA GLY A 461 2.88 -3.70 -9.50
C GLY A 461 2.76 -2.43 -10.34
N GLY A 462 2.39 -1.27 -9.76
CA GLY A 462 2.33 0.00 -10.51
C GLY A 462 3.72 0.54 -10.89
N LEU A 463 3.86 1.85 -11.06
CA LEU A 463 5.12 2.54 -11.38
C LEU A 463 6.37 2.09 -10.61
N ILE A 464 6.21 1.74 -9.33
CA ILE A 464 7.32 1.25 -8.47
C ILE A 464 7.41 -0.28 -8.46
N GLY A 465 6.33 -0.99 -8.76
CA GLY A 465 6.08 -2.38 -8.35
C GLY A 465 6.56 -3.47 -9.29
#